data_AF-A0A821QMT8-F1
#
_entry.id   AF-A0A821QMT8-F1
#
_cell.length_a   1.000
_cell.length_b   1.000
_cell.length_c   1.000
_cell.angle_alpha   90.00
_cell.angle_beta   90.00
_cell.angle_gamma   90.00
#
_symmetry.space_group_name_H-M   'P 1'
#
loop_
_entity.id
_entity.type
_entity.pdbx_description
1 polymer ?
#
loop_
_entity_poly.entity_id
_entity_poly.type
_entity_poly.pdbx_seq_one_letter_code
_entity_poly.pdbx_strand_id
1 'polypeptide(L)'
;MPKDRIKDLPKPTAWSRVSYRRVSRQIDLLRVLIDKIRKLTQAVKIIHQRVIESLPDPKLGQELDETTADIKRLAYDITAKLK
;
A
#
# COMPACT_ATOMS: atom_id res chain seq x y z
N MET A 1 21.94 16.01 33.80
CA MET A 1 21.46 15.72 32.43
C MET A 1 21.40 17.04 31.67
N PRO A 2 22.31 17.36 30.73
CA PRO A 2 22.31 18.66 30.07
C PRO A 2 21.15 18.73 29.08
N LYS A 3 20.19 19.63 29.33
CA LYS A 3 18.94 19.83 28.58
C LYS A 3 19.11 20.67 27.31
N ASP A 4 20.34 21.03 26.93
CA ASP A 4 20.61 22.07 25.94
C ASP A 4 21.10 21.58 24.57
N ARG A 5 21.32 20.28 24.35
CA ARG A 5 21.89 19.77 23.09
C ARG A 5 20.93 19.70 21.89
N ILE A 6 19.69 20.13 22.02
CA ILE A 6 18.72 20.12 20.90
C ILE A 6 18.75 21.44 20.11
N LYS A 7 19.33 22.51 20.67
CA LYS A 7 19.38 23.84 20.02
C LYS A 7 20.39 23.94 18.88
N ASP A 8 21.36 23.02 18.81
CA ASP A 8 22.46 23.04 17.82
C ASP A 8 22.22 22.12 16.61
N LEU A 9 21.02 21.55 16.47
CA LEU A 9 20.68 20.83 15.25
C LEU A 9 20.56 21.84 14.09
N PRO A 10 21.29 21.64 12.98
CA PRO A 10 21.24 22.56 11.85
C PRO A 10 19.78 22.68 11.37
N LYS A 11 19.27 23.91 11.34
CA LYS A 11 17.91 24.18 10.87
C LYS A 11 17.79 23.63 9.44
N PRO A 12 16.76 22.80 9.14
CA PRO A 12 16.62 22.22 7.82
C PRO A 12 16.57 23.32 6.75
N THR A 13 17.52 23.26 5.82
CA THR A 13 17.62 24.17 4.67
C THR A 13 16.33 24.09 3.83
N ALA A 14 16.07 25.10 2.99
CA ALA A 14 14.91 25.06 2.09
C ALA A 14 14.92 23.80 1.20
N TRP A 15 16.11 23.37 0.78
CA TRP A 15 16.34 22.13 0.04
C TRP A 15 15.95 20.88 0.82
N SER A 16 16.32 20.76 2.10
CA SER A 16 15.96 19.58 2.89
C SER A 16 14.45 19.51 3.17
N ARG A 17 13.77 20.65 3.27
CA ARG A 17 12.30 20.71 3.40
C ARG A 17 11.56 20.28 2.12
N VAL A 18 12.07 20.67 0.94
CA VAL A 18 11.51 20.25 -0.35
C VAL A 18 11.70 18.75 -0.57
N SER A 19 12.90 18.23 -0.29
CA SER A 19 13.19 16.80 -0.35
C SER A 19 12.32 16.01 0.63
N TYR A 20 12.16 16.50 1.87
CA TYR A 20 11.30 15.86 2.87
C TYR A 20 9.83 15.82 2.43
N ARG A 21 9.28 16.92 1.88
CA ARG A 21 7.90 16.94 1.36
C ARG A 21 7.70 15.94 0.21
N ARG A 22 8.69 15.79 -0.67
CA ARG A 22 8.64 14.83 -1.78
C ARG A 22 8.61 13.39 -1.28
N VAL A 23 9.49 13.06 -0.33
CA VAL A 23 9.53 11.73 0.31
C VAL A 23 8.25 11.45 1.09
N SER A 24 7.73 12.42 1.85
CA SER A 24 6.46 12.28 2.58
C SER A 24 5.30 11.94 1.65
N ARG A 25 5.17 12.65 0.51
CA ARG A 25 4.12 12.36 -0.48
C ARG A 25 4.25 10.96 -1.07
N GLN A 26 5.47 10.49 -1.32
CA GLN A 26 5.69 9.13 -1.80
C GLN A 26 5.27 8.09 -0.75
N ILE A 27 5.57 8.32 0.52
CA ILE A 27 5.14 7.46 1.64
C ILE A 27 3.61 7.44 1.75
N ASP A 28 2.94 8.58 1.63
CA ASP A 28 1.48 8.65 1.71
C ASP A 28 0.82 7.89 0.54
N LEU A 29 1.37 8.00 -0.67
CA LEU A 29 0.92 7.20 -1.83
C LEU A 29 1.12 5.70 -1.60
N LEU A 30 2.25 5.28 -1.03
CA LEU A 30 2.52 3.89 -0.70
C LEU A 30 1.53 3.36 0.35
N ARG A 31 1.20 4.16 1.38
CA ARG A 31 0.18 3.80 2.38
C ARG A 31 -1.18 3.54 1.73
N VAL A 32 -1.62 4.43 0.84
CA VAL A 32 -2.89 4.27 0.10
C VAL A 32 -2.89 2.99 -0.74
N LEU A 33 -1.79 2.66 -1.41
CA LEU A 33 -1.67 1.44 -2.20
C LEU A 33 -1.68 0.17 -1.32
N ILE A 34 -0.99 0.19 -0.18
CA ILE A 34 -0.99 -0.91 0.80
C ILE A 34 -2.41 -1.15 1.34
N ASP A 35 -3.15 -0.10 1.69
CA ASP A 35 -4.52 -0.23 2.17
C ASP A 35 -5.46 -0.80 1.10
N LYS A 36 -5.26 -0.45 -0.18
CA LYS A 36 -6.00 -1.07 -1.29
C LYS A 36 -5.71 -2.56 -1.40
N ILE A 37 -4.45 -2.99 -1.31
CA ILE A 37 -4.10 -4.42 -1.33
C ILE A 37 -4.75 -5.17 -0.16
N ARG A 38 -4.76 -4.58 1.04
CA ARG A 38 -5.42 -5.18 2.21
C ARG A 38 -6.91 -5.41 1.96
N LYS A 39 -7.61 -4.42 1.42
CA LYS A 39 -9.03 -4.53 1.07
C LYS A 39 -9.29 -5.61 0.02
N LEU A 40 -8.51 -5.64 -1.05
CA LEU A 40 -8.63 -6.66 -2.10
C LEU A 40 -8.33 -8.07 -1.56
N THR A 41 -7.35 -8.21 -0.67
CA THR A 41 -7.02 -9.49 -0.03
C THR A 41 -8.17 -9.99 0.86
N GLN A 42 -8.85 -9.09 1.57
CA GLN A 42 -10.06 -9.42 2.32
C GLN A 42 -11.21 -9.84 1.38
N ALA A 43 -11.40 -9.14 0.26
CA ALA A 43 -12.39 -9.50 -0.74
C ALA A 43 -12.14 -10.90 -1.31
N VAL A 44 -10.89 -11.21 -1.69
CA VAL A 44 -10.48 -12.56 -2.14
C VAL A 44 -10.82 -13.63 -1.10
N LYS A 45 -10.56 -13.39 0.19
CA LYS A 45 -10.91 -14.35 1.25
C LYS A 45 -12.43 -14.63 1.31
N ILE A 46 -13.24 -13.58 1.16
CA ILE A 46 -14.70 -13.71 1.17
C ILE A 46 -15.19 -14.47 -0.08
N ILE A 47 -14.66 -14.13 -1.26
CA ILE A 47 -14.99 -14.81 -2.51
C ILE A 47 -14.56 -16.29 -2.44
N HIS A 48 -13.36 -16.57 -1.94
CA HIS A 48 -12.85 -17.93 -1.80
C HIS A 48 -13.71 -18.77 -0.84
N GLN A 49 -14.13 -18.20 0.30
CA GLN A 49 -15.04 -18.86 1.22
C GLN A 49 -16.39 -19.17 0.55
N ARG A 50 -16.94 -18.21 -0.21
CA ARG A 50 -18.18 -18.40 -0.97
C ARG A 50 -18.06 -19.50 -2.03
N VAL A 51 -16.94 -19.55 -2.76
CA VAL A 51 -16.68 -20.61 -3.75
C VAL A 51 -16.68 -21.99 -3.10
N ILE A 52 -16.10 -22.13 -1.90
CA ILE A 52 -16.07 -23.39 -1.16
C ILE A 52 -17.48 -23.79 -0.68
N GLU A 53 -18.28 -22.82 -0.22
CA GLU A 53 -19.62 -23.05 0.33
C GLU A 53 -20.71 -23.22 -0.75
N SER A 54 -20.47 -22.73 -1.97
CA SER A 54 -21.41 -22.78 -3.09
C SER A 54 -21.22 -24.01 -3.98
N LEU A 55 -22.31 -24.50 -4.61
CA LEU A 55 -22.20 -25.28 -5.85
C LEU A 55 -21.38 -24.47 -6.87
N PRO A 56 -20.53 -25.11 -7.71
CA PRO A 56 -19.58 -24.41 -8.56
C PRO A 56 -20.25 -23.35 -9.44
N ASP A 57 -20.05 -22.08 -9.08
CA ASP A 57 -20.54 -20.92 -9.82
C ASP A 57 -19.38 -20.33 -10.66
N PRO A 58 -19.44 -20.42 -12.00
CA PRO A 58 -18.40 -19.89 -12.88
C PRO A 58 -18.23 -18.37 -12.75
N LYS A 59 -19.25 -17.63 -12.28
CA LYS A 59 -19.13 -16.18 -12.04
C LYS A 59 -18.22 -15.87 -10.85
N LEU A 60 -18.27 -16.68 -9.79
CA LEU A 60 -17.40 -16.51 -8.62
C LEU A 60 -15.94 -16.82 -8.96
N GLY A 61 -15.69 -17.79 -9.85
CA GLY A 61 -14.35 -18.08 -10.36
C GLY A 61 -13.77 -16.89 -11.15
N GLN A 62 -14.57 -16.30 -12.04
CA GLN A 62 -14.15 -15.12 -12.80
C GLN A 62 -13.86 -13.91 -11.90
N GLU A 63 -14.73 -13.64 -10.92
CA GLU A 63 -14.53 -12.53 -9.96
C GLU A 63 -13.26 -12.72 -9.11
N LEU A 64 -12.94 -13.97 -8.74
CA LEU A 64 -11.71 -14.32 -8.03
C LEU A 64 -10.45 -14.07 -8.88
N ASP A 65 -10.49 -14.45 -10.16
CA ASP A 65 -9.38 -14.26 -11.10
C ASP A 65 -9.12 -12.78 -11.36
N GLU A 66 -10.18 -11.99 -11.59
CA GLU A 66 -10.10 -10.54 -11.77
C GLU A 66 -9.51 -9.86 -10.53
N THR A 67 -10.03 -10.19 -9.34
CA THR A 67 -9.53 -9.63 -8.07
C THR A 67 -8.07 -10.01 -7.82
N THR A 68 -7.66 -11.22 -8.20
CA THR A 68 -6.27 -11.69 -8.07
C THR A 68 -5.34 -10.95 -9.05
N ALA A 69 -5.80 -10.69 -10.28
CA ALA A 69 -5.06 -9.92 -11.26
C ALA A 69 -4.82 -8.48 -10.78
N ASP A 70 -5.83 -7.84 -10.19
CA ASP A 70 -5.72 -6.49 -9.62
C ASP A 70 -4.71 -6.42 -8.46
N ILE A 71 -4.69 -7.42 -7.58
CA ILE A 71 -3.69 -7.51 -6.51
C ILE A 71 -2.28 -7.61 -7.09
N LYS A 72 -2.06 -8.47 -8.10
CA LYS A 72 -0.75 -8.63 -8.75
C LYS A 72 -0.28 -7.32 -9.38
N ARG A 73 -1.17 -6.61 -10.07
CA ARG A 73 -0.86 -5.31 -10.67
C ARG A 73 -0.49 -4.27 -9.61
N LEU A 74 -1.27 -4.15 -8.54
CA LEU A 74 -0.98 -3.20 -7.46
C LEU A 74 0.32 -3.53 -6.72
N ALA A 75 0.63 -4.81 -6.51
CA ALA A 75 1.90 -5.24 -5.91
C ALA A 75 3.10 -4.86 -6.79
N TYR A 76 2.97 -4.99 -8.11
CA TYR A 76 3.98 -4.54 -9.06
C TYR A 76 4.19 -3.02 -8.97
N ASP A 77 3.11 -2.23 -8.96
CA ASP A 77 3.17 -0.77 -8.86
C ASP A 77 3.84 -0.30 -7.56
N ILE A 78 3.58 -0.97 -6.43
CA ILE A 78 4.26 -0.70 -5.16
C ILE A 78 5.76 -1.00 -5.28
N THR A 79 6.10 -2.17 -5.82
CA THR A 79 7.50 -2.60 -5.97
C THR A 79 8.27 -1.63 -6.87
N ALA A 80 7.66 -1.17 -7.97
CA ALA A 80 8.26 -0.20 -8.88
C ALA A 80 8.48 1.18 -8.24
N LYS A 81 7.64 1.58 -7.27
CA LYS A 81 7.79 2.85 -6.52
C LYS A 81 8.80 2.78 -5.37
N LEU A 82 9.19 1.58 -4.96
CA LEU A 82 10.17 1.35 -3.89
C LEU A 82 11.61 1.14 -4.40
N LYS A 83 11.78 0.85 -5.69
CA LYS A 83 13.09 0.79 -6.36
C LYS A 83 13.59 2.19 -6.72
#